data_AF-A0A077Z9E0-F1
#
_entry.id   AF-A0A077Z9E0-F1
#
_cell.length_a   1.000
_cell.length_b   1.000
_cell.length_c   1.000
_cell.angle_alpha   90.00
_cell.angle_beta   90.00
_cell.angle_gamma   90.00
#
_symmetry.space_group_name_H-M   'P 1'
#
loop_
_entity.id
_entity.type
_entity.pdbx_description
1 polymer ?
#
loop_
_entity_poly.entity_id
_entity_poly.type
_entity_poly.pdbx_seq_one_letter_code
_entity_poly.pdbx_strand_id
1 'polypeptide(L)'
;MKEFDPNHLKWQICCCHVTTAAYLVGSVELLVATVVAIVLIPLSIHAHGSESSQILYASASGIALIWSVGEVVLLCDIRLRHVHRMNIYVFVQGIVFILMLFLIISIFLARQLRHYNDAGEEITYSGSMFSIVMALFFAAGATAATIYSIYVLLLLRRYMEEEKKHMEVVKKIQSIVKEQSPFES
;
A
#
# COMPACT_ATOMS: atom_id res chain seq x y z
N MET A 1 6.58 16.30 26.82
CA MET A 1 6.14 15.14 26.01
C MET A 1 5.36 14.23 26.94
N LYS A 2 4.12 13.84 26.63
CA LYS A 2 3.38 12.89 27.47
C LYS A 2 4.17 11.58 27.48
N GLU A 3 4.59 11.10 28.65
CA GLU A 3 5.27 9.81 28.78
C GLU A 3 4.44 8.72 28.09
N PHE A 4 5.09 7.97 27.21
CA PHE A 4 4.50 6.80 26.56
C PHE A 4 4.36 5.72 27.63
N ASP A 5 3.15 5.52 28.14
CA ASP A 5 2.82 4.43 29.06
C ASP A 5 2.09 3.32 28.29
N PRO A 6 2.76 2.23 27.90
CA PRO A 6 2.14 1.15 27.15
C PRO A 6 1.07 0.38 27.96
N ASN A 7 1.03 0.53 29.29
CA ASN A 7 -0.02 -0.06 30.12
C ASN A 7 -1.26 0.83 30.21
N HIS A 8 -1.16 2.09 29.80
CA HIS A 8 -2.30 2.98 29.83
C HIS A 8 -3.32 2.55 28.76
N LEU A 9 -4.58 2.34 29.17
CA LEU A 9 -5.68 1.84 28.34
C LEU A 9 -5.77 2.52 26.97
N LYS A 10 -5.61 3.85 26.91
CA LYS A 10 -5.59 4.61 25.64
C LYS A 10 -4.54 4.12 24.65
N TRP A 11 -3.35 3.77 25.11
CA TRP A 11 -2.28 3.28 24.25
C TRP A 11 -2.54 1.85 23.79
N GLN A 12 -3.02 0.96 24.67
CA GLN A 12 -3.44 -0.40 24.27
C GLN A 12 -4.55 -0.37 23.20
N ILE A 13 -5.57 0.47 23.40
CA ILE A 13 -6.65 0.67 22.43
C ILE A 13 -6.07 1.23 21.12
N CYS A 14 -5.19 2.23 21.18
CA CYS A 14 -4.56 2.79 19.98
C CYS A 14 -3.71 1.74 19.24
N CYS A 15 -2.93 0.90 19.94
CA CYS A 15 -2.12 -0.14 19.33
C CYS A 15 -2.99 -1.17 18.59
N CYS A 16 -4.07 -1.63 19.21
CA CYS A 16 -5.04 -2.52 18.56
C CYS A 16 -5.69 -1.81 17.36
N HIS A 17 -6.09 -0.55 17.50
CA HIS A 17 -6.75 0.19 16.43
C HIS A 17 -5.81 0.45 15.24
N VAL A 18 -4.54 0.74 15.49
CA VAL A 18 -3.54 1.02 14.43
C VAL A 18 -3.13 -0.28 13.73
N THR A 19 -2.94 -1.37 14.46
CA THR A 19 -2.70 -2.69 13.84
C THR A 19 -3.90 -3.14 13.02
N THR A 20 -5.12 -3.05 13.56
CA THR A 20 -6.35 -3.35 12.81
C THR A 20 -6.51 -2.45 11.59
N ALA A 21 -6.23 -1.15 11.70
CA ALA A 21 -6.27 -0.23 10.56
C ALA A 21 -5.25 -0.62 9.49
N ALA A 22 -4.02 -0.98 9.87
CA ALA A 22 -3.00 -1.42 8.93
C ALA A 22 -3.39 -2.74 8.23
N TYR A 23 -3.96 -3.70 8.96
CA TYR A 23 -4.50 -4.94 8.37
C TYR A 23 -5.65 -4.66 7.41
N LEU A 24 -6.54 -3.73 7.75
CA LEU A 24 -7.68 -3.36 6.91
C LEU A 24 -7.23 -2.64 5.65
N VAL A 25 -6.27 -1.72 5.76
CA VAL A 25 -5.69 -1.03 4.61
C VAL A 25 -4.99 -2.03 3.68
N GLY A 26 -4.11 -2.88 4.22
CA GLY A 26 -3.40 -3.89 3.42
C GLY A 26 -4.34 -4.93 2.79
N SER A 27 -5.43 -5.31 3.46
CA SER A 27 -6.40 -6.25 2.88
C SER A 27 -7.24 -5.62 1.76
N VAL A 28 -7.61 -4.35 1.90
CA VAL A 28 -8.30 -3.60 0.85
C VAL A 28 -7.37 -3.37 -0.35
N GLU A 29 -6.12 -2.97 -0.12
CA GLU A 29 -5.13 -2.81 -1.19
C GLU A 29 -4.84 -4.12 -1.91
N LEU A 30 -4.70 -5.24 -1.17
CA LEU A 30 -4.55 -6.57 -1.76
C LEU A 30 -5.75 -6.95 -2.64
N LEU A 31 -6.97 -6.68 -2.17
CA LEU A 31 -8.19 -6.95 -2.94
C LEU A 31 -8.19 -6.13 -4.24
N VAL A 32 -7.87 -4.84 -4.17
CA VAL A 32 -7.79 -3.96 -5.34
C VAL A 32 -6.71 -4.45 -6.31
N ALA A 33 -5.50 -4.73 -5.84
CA ALA A 33 -4.40 -5.25 -6.66
C ALA A 33 -4.78 -6.57 -7.35
N THR A 34 -5.46 -7.46 -6.63
CA THR A 34 -5.93 -8.74 -7.17
C THR A 34 -6.98 -8.55 -8.26
N VAL A 35 -7.98 -7.68 -8.03
CA VAL A 35 -9.00 -7.36 -9.05
C VAL A 35 -8.36 -6.75 -10.28
N VAL A 36 -7.43 -5.80 -10.10
CA VAL A 36 -6.69 -5.17 -11.20
C VAL A 36 -5.88 -6.20 -12.00
N ALA A 37 -5.18 -7.11 -11.33
CA ALA A 37 -4.45 -8.19 -12.01
C ALA A 37 -5.38 -9.12 -12.79
N ILE A 38 -6.50 -9.55 -12.19
CA ILE A 38 -7.51 -10.41 -12.84
C ILE A 38 -8.10 -9.75 -14.09
N VAL A 39 -8.27 -8.42 -14.09
CA VAL A 39 -8.80 -7.68 -15.25
C VAL A 39 -7.72 -7.46 -16.30
N LEU A 40 -6.49 -7.13 -15.91
CA LEU A 40 -5.42 -6.79 -16.84
C LEU A 40 -4.79 -8.01 -17.54
N ILE A 41 -4.70 -9.17 -16.88
CA ILE A 41 -4.09 -10.38 -17.46
C ILE A 41 -4.84 -10.84 -18.73
N PRO A 42 -6.17 -11.00 -18.73
CA PRO A 42 -6.90 -11.35 -19.94
C PRO A 42 -6.77 -10.28 -21.03
N LEU A 43 -6.75 -8.99 -20.66
CA LEU A 43 -6.59 -7.88 -21.60
C LEU A 43 -5.19 -7.87 -22.23
N SER A 44 -4.14 -8.26 -21.52
CA SER A 44 -2.79 -8.36 -22.10
C SER A 44 -2.67 -9.50 -23.10
N ILE A 45 -3.43 -10.59 -22.92
CA ILE A 45 -3.43 -11.75 -23.83
C ILE A 45 -4.32 -11.48 -25.05
N HIS A 46 -5.50 -10.87 -24.85
CA HIS A 46 -6.50 -10.66 -25.90
C HIS A 46 -6.52 -9.25 -26.48
N ALA A 47 -5.51 -8.42 -26.21
CA ALA A 47 -5.42 -7.10 -26.83
C ALA A 47 -5.27 -7.25 -28.35
N HIS A 48 -6.39 -7.21 -29.05
CA HIS A 48 -6.48 -7.08 -30.49
C HIS A 48 -6.15 -5.61 -30.82
N GLY A 49 -4.88 -5.31 -31.04
CA GLY A 49 -4.40 -3.93 -31.21
C GLY A 49 -2.93 -3.88 -31.60
N SER A 50 -2.34 -2.68 -31.56
CA SER A 50 -0.91 -2.48 -31.78
C SER A 50 -0.08 -3.21 -30.71
N GLU A 51 1.11 -3.69 -31.08
CA GLU A 51 2.09 -4.29 -30.15
C GLU A 51 2.33 -3.40 -28.92
N SER A 52 2.30 -2.07 -29.10
CA SER A 52 2.43 -1.11 -28.01
C SER A 52 1.35 -1.23 -26.92
N SER A 53 0.10 -1.51 -27.31
CA SER A 53 -1.00 -1.69 -26.34
C SER A 53 -0.83 -2.97 -25.53
N GLN A 54 -0.38 -4.06 -26.18
CA GLN A 54 -0.10 -5.33 -25.50
C GLN A 54 1.00 -5.17 -24.46
N ILE A 55 2.08 -4.46 -24.78
CA ILE A 55 3.19 -4.18 -23.85
C ILE A 55 2.70 -3.34 -22.65
N LEU A 56 1.83 -2.35 -22.87
CA LEU A 56 1.24 -1.56 -21.78
C LEU A 56 0.38 -2.41 -20.85
N TYR A 57 -0.48 -3.27 -21.38
CA TYR A 57 -1.30 -4.17 -20.55
C TYR A 57 -0.45 -5.22 -19.82
N ALA A 58 0.57 -5.78 -20.48
CA ALA A 58 1.46 -6.78 -19.89
C ALA A 58 2.35 -6.20 -18.78
N SER A 59 2.86 -4.98 -18.97
CA SER A 59 3.61 -4.28 -17.92
C SER A 59 2.71 -3.92 -16.75
N ALA A 60 1.49 -3.42 -17.00
CA ALA A 60 0.53 -3.12 -15.94
C ALA A 60 0.09 -4.36 -15.15
N SER A 61 -0.12 -5.50 -15.81
CA SER A 61 -0.43 -6.76 -15.12
C SER A 61 0.75 -7.27 -14.31
N GLY A 62 1.98 -7.17 -14.83
CA GLY A 62 3.20 -7.51 -14.10
C GLY A 62 3.38 -6.68 -12.83
N ILE A 63 3.17 -5.36 -12.91
CA ILE A 63 3.26 -4.48 -11.73
C ILE A 63 2.13 -4.77 -10.75
N ALA A 64 0.91 -5.05 -11.20
CA ALA A 64 -0.20 -5.44 -10.33
C ALA A 64 0.08 -6.75 -9.57
N LEU A 65 0.78 -7.72 -10.18
CA LEU A 65 1.23 -8.93 -9.49
C LEU A 65 2.33 -8.65 -8.46
N ILE A 66 3.30 -7.79 -8.79
CA ILE A 66 4.32 -7.37 -7.82
C ILE A 66 3.65 -6.66 -6.64
N TRP A 67 2.64 -5.83 -6.91
CA TRP A 67 1.86 -5.15 -5.88
C TRP A 67 1.13 -6.15 -4.99
N SER A 68 0.39 -7.12 -5.56
CA SER A 68 -0.33 -8.11 -4.75
C SER A 68 0.58 -8.96 -3.89
N VAL A 69 1.73 -9.39 -4.42
CA VAL A 69 2.76 -10.10 -3.62
C VAL A 69 3.31 -9.19 -2.52
N GLY A 70 3.55 -7.91 -2.83
CA GLY A 70 3.96 -6.90 -1.86
C GLY A 70 2.98 -6.79 -0.69
N GLU A 71 1.68 -6.71 -0.96
CA GLU A 71 0.64 -6.65 0.07
C GLU A 71 0.60 -7.91 0.95
N VAL A 72 0.77 -9.10 0.36
CA VAL A 72 0.87 -10.35 1.16
C VAL A 72 2.09 -10.32 2.08
N VAL A 73 3.24 -9.85 1.57
CA VAL A 73 4.46 -9.71 2.38
C VAL A 73 4.25 -8.70 3.50
N LEU A 74 3.60 -7.56 3.25
CA LEU A 74 3.25 -6.58 4.29
C LEU A 74 2.40 -7.22 5.39
N LEU A 75 1.31 -7.89 5.03
CA LEU A 75 0.40 -8.51 5.99
C LEU A 75 1.14 -9.57 6.83
N CYS A 76 2.03 -10.34 6.22
CA CYS A 76 2.91 -11.27 6.91
C CYS A 76 3.90 -10.56 7.87
N ASP A 77 4.51 -9.46 7.43
CA ASP A 77 5.48 -8.70 8.23
C ASP A 77 4.81 -7.96 9.41
N ILE A 78 3.57 -7.46 9.24
CA ILE A 78 2.76 -6.92 10.34
C ILE A 78 2.47 -8.03 11.35
N ARG A 79 2.12 -9.24 10.90
CA ARG A 79 1.85 -10.39 11.77
C ARG A 79 3.07 -10.85 12.55
N LEU A 80 4.23 -10.88 11.90
CA LEU A 80 5.51 -11.27 12.50
C LEU A 80 6.19 -10.12 13.26
N ARG A 81 5.62 -8.90 13.24
CA ARG A 81 6.15 -7.69 13.89
C ARG A 81 7.57 -7.34 13.44
N HIS A 82 7.90 -7.56 12.16
CA HIS A 82 9.23 -7.29 11.60
C HIS A 82 9.41 -5.82 11.22
N VAL A 83 9.61 -4.95 12.22
CA VAL A 83 9.72 -3.48 12.06
C VAL A 83 10.75 -3.04 11.01
N HIS A 84 11.88 -3.74 10.90
CA HIS A 84 13.00 -3.30 10.05
C HIS A 84 12.65 -3.32 8.55
N ARG A 85 11.81 -4.26 8.11
CA ARG A 85 11.41 -4.39 6.70
C ARG A 85 10.38 -3.36 6.26
N MET A 86 9.72 -2.70 7.21
CA MET A 86 8.61 -1.81 6.90
C MET A 86 9.05 -0.53 6.15
N ASN A 87 10.28 -0.05 6.35
CA ASN A 87 10.82 1.09 5.57
C ASN A 87 11.03 0.73 4.10
N ILE A 88 11.55 -0.46 3.85
CA ILE A 88 11.76 -0.96 2.48
C ILE A 88 10.40 -1.12 1.81
N TYR A 89 9.42 -1.66 2.54
CA TYR A 89 8.06 -1.79 2.04
C TYR A 89 7.43 -0.44 1.68
N VAL A 90 7.48 0.57 2.55
CA VAL A 90 6.97 1.93 2.26
C VAL A 90 7.60 2.51 0.99
N PHE A 91 8.91 2.32 0.81
CA PHE A 91 9.62 2.79 -0.38
C PHE A 91 9.16 2.05 -1.65
N VAL A 92 9.08 0.72 -1.59
CA VAL A 92 8.63 -0.11 -2.72
C VAL A 92 7.16 0.18 -3.07
N GLN A 93 6.28 0.30 -2.08
CA GLN A 93 4.86 0.63 -2.27
C GLN A 93 4.70 1.99 -2.95
N GLY A 94 5.47 3.00 -2.54
CA GLY A 94 5.47 4.31 -3.20
C GLY A 94 5.86 4.23 -4.67
N ILE A 95 6.90 3.46 -5.02
CA ILE A 95 7.33 3.27 -6.41
C ILE A 95 6.27 2.53 -7.22
N VAL A 96 5.80 1.39 -6.72
CA VAL A 96 4.76 0.56 -7.37
C VAL A 96 3.51 1.40 -7.64
N PHE A 97 3.11 2.23 -6.68
CA PHE A 97 1.96 3.09 -6.82
C PHE A 97 2.13 4.17 -7.90
N ILE A 98 3.28 4.87 -7.92
CA ILE A 98 3.59 5.86 -8.96
C ILE A 98 3.55 5.22 -10.34
N LEU A 99 4.14 4.03 -10.48
CA LEU A 99 4.14 3.29 -11.75
C LEU A 99 2.71 2.86 -12.16
N MET A 100 1.91 2.36 -11.22
CA MET A 100 0.52 1.99 -11.48
C MET A 100 -0.33 3.19 -11.90
N LEU A 101 -0.20 4.34 -11.22
CA LEU A 101 -0.89 5.56 -11.62
C LEU A 101 -0.51 5.98 -13.04
N PHE A 102 0.80 6.00 -13.33
CA PHE A 102 1.29 6.35 -14.66
C PHE A 102 0.73 5.41 -15.74
N LEU A 103 0.72 4.09 -15.48
CA LEU A 103 0.20 3.11 -16.43
C LEU A 103 -1.31 3.18 -16.59
N ILE A 104 -2.08 3.35 -15.52
CA ILE A 104 -3.54 3.49 -15.59
C ILE A 104 -3.90 4.73 -16.41
N ILE A 105 -3.25 5.87 -16.15
CA ILE A 105 -3.47 7.11 -16.91
C ILE A 105 -3.07 6.90 -18.37
N SER A 106 -1.94 6.25 -18.64
CA SER A 106 -1.47 5.98 -20.01
C SER A 106 -2.43 5.05 -20.77
N ILE A 107 -2.90 3.97 -20.15
CA ILE A 107 -3.87 3.03 -20.73
C ILE A 107 -5.20 3.74 -20.99
N PHE A 108 -5.65 4.57 -20.04
CA PHE A 108 -6.88 5.32 -20.17
C PHE A 108 -6.82 6.32 -21.34
N LEU A 109 -5.73 7.08 -21.45
CA LEU A 109 -5.49 7.99 -22.57
C LEU A 109 -5.38 7.25 -23.90
N ALA A 110 -4.66 6.13 -23.95
CA ALA A 110 -4.52 5.31 -25.15
C ALA A 110 -5.88 4.75 -25.63
N ARG A 111 -6.73 4.31 -24.70
CA ARG A 111 -8.07 3.80 -25.02
C ARG A 111 -8.98 4.91 -25.55
N GLN A 112 -8.91 6.12 -24.99
CA GLN A 112 -9.66 7.28 -25.47
C GLN A 112 -9.23 7.69 -26.89
N LEU A 113 -7.91 7.78 -27.13
CA LEU A 113 -7.37 8.08 -28.47
C LEU A 113 -7.79 7.05 -29.52
N ARG A 114 -7.89 5.76 -29.14
CA ARG A 114 -8.33 4.71 -30.06
C ARG A 114 -9.82 4.80 -30.40
N HIS A 115 -10.68 5.02 -29.40
CA HIS A 115 -12.12 5.24 -29.65
C HIS A 115 -12.36 6.47 -30.53
N TYR A 116 -11.54 7.51 -30.39
CA TYR A 116 -11.57 8.69 -31.26
C TYR A 116 -11.24 8.36 -32.72
N ASN A 117 -10.16 7.62 -32.97
CA ASN A 117 -9.77 7.24 -34.34
C ASN A 117 -10.83 6.39 -35.06
N ASP A 118 -11.59 5.59 -34.31
CA ASP A 118 -12.63 4.69 -34.86
C ASP A 118 -13.96 5.43 -35.11
N ALA A 119 -14.27 6.46 -34.31
CA ALA A 119 -15.51 7.22 -34.43
C ALA A 119 -15.54 8.20 -35.62
N GLY A 120 -14.39 8.53 -36.23
CA GLY A 120 -14.33 9.42 -37.40
C GLY A 120 -14.89 10.84 -37.19
N GLU A 121 -15.16 11.23 -35.94
CA GLU A 121 -15.85 12.47 -35.59
C GLU A 121 -14.87 13.61 -35.24
N GLU A 122 -15.24 14.83 -35.65
CA GLU A 122 -14.56 16.07 -35.30
C GLU A 122 -14.49 16.27 -33.78
N ILE A 123 -13.37 16.81 -33.32
CA ILE A 123 -13.00 17.05 -31.92
C ILE A 123 -14.16 17.70 -31.14
N THR A 124 -14.97 16.92 -30.42
CA THR A 124 -15.64 17.44 -29.22
C THR A 124 -14.61 17.50 -28.12
N TYR A 125 -13.86 18.61 -28.10
CA TYR A 125 -12.85 18.95 -27.10
C TYR A 125 -13.38 18.78 -25.66
N SER A 126 -14.69 18.89 -25.47
CA SER A 126 -15.40 18.63 -24.21
C SER A 126 -15.24 17.19 -23.70
N GLY A 127 -15.31 16.18 -24.57
CA GLY A 127 -15.27 14.77 -24.18
C GLY A 127 -13.90 14.35 -23.66
N SER A 128 -12.83 14.75 -24.35
CA SER A 128 -11.45 14.50 -23.92
C SER A 128 -11.11 15.27 -22.65
N MET A 129 -11.55 16.52 -22.51
CA MET A 129 -11.36 17.32 -21.29
C MET A 129 -12.03 16.69 -20.07
N PHE A 130 -13.30 16.29 -20.18
CA PHE A 130 -14.02 15.64 -19.07
C PHE A 130 -13.29 14.37 -18.62
N SER A 131 -12.86 13.56 -19.58
CA SER A 131 -12.11 12.33 -19.36
C SER A 131 -10.79 12.58 -18.61
N ILE A 132 -10.03 13.59 -19.03
CA ILE A 132 -8.78 14.00 -18.37
C ILE A 132 -9.06 14.49 -16.94
N VAL A 133 -10.09 15.31 -16.74
CA VAL A 133 -10.48 15.81 -15.42
C VAL A 133 -10.87 14.66 -14.49
N MET A 134 -11.67 13.70 -14.97
CA MET A 134 -12.02 12.50 -14.20
C MET A 134 -10.80 11.64 -13.86
N ALA A 135 -9.85 11.50 -14.79
CA ALA A 135 -8.58 10.80 -14.54
C ALA A 135 -7.74 11.51 -13.47
N LEU A 136 -7.72 12.85 -13.46
CA LEU A 136 -7.02 13.64 -12.44
C LEU A 136 -7.68 13.49 -11.06
N PHE A 137 -9.02 13.50 -10.98
CA PHE A 137 -9.72 13.24 -9.72
C PHE A 137 -9.44 11.84 -9.19
N PHE A 138 -9.43 10.83 -10.07
CA PHE A 138 -9.07 9.48 -9.69
C PHE A 138 -7.62 9.39 -9.19
N ALA A 139 -6.68 10.00 -9.91
CA ALA A 139 -5.27 10.05 -9.51
C ALA A 139 -5.08 10.78 -8.17
N ALA A 140 -5.78 11.89 -7.94
CA ALA A 140 -5.75 12.64 -6.69
C ALA A 140 -6.31 11.82 -5.52
N GLY A 141 -7.45 11.16 -5.72
CA GLY A 141 -8.06 10.28 -4.70
C GLY A 141 -7.17 9.09 -4.35
N ALA A 142 -6.59 8.44 -5.37
CA ALA A 142 -5.65 7.35 -5.17
C ALA A 142 -4.36 7.82 -4.45
N THR A 143 -3.87 9.02 -4.78
CA THR A 143 -2.70 9.62 -4.12
C THR A 143 -3.00 9.94 -2.65
N ALA A 144 -4.19 10.45 -2.34
CA ALA A 144 -4.61 10.69 -0.96
C ALA A 144 -4.70 9.37 -0.16
N ALA A 145 -5.25 8.31 -0.77
CA ALA A 145 -5.35 6.99 -0.16
C ALA A 145 -3.97 6.40 0.16
N THR A 146 -2.99 6.56 -0.73
CA THR A 146 -1.62 6.06 -0.48
C THR A 146 -0.83 6.88 0.51
N ILE A 147 -1.00 8.21 0.51
CA ILE A 147 -0.44 9.03 1.59
C ILE A 147 -1.02 8.58 2.94
N TYR A 148 -2.31 8.26 3.00
CA TYR A 148 -2.95 7.74 4.20
C TYR A 148 -2.40 6.36 4.59
N SER A 149 -2.21 5.42 3.64
CA SER A 149 -1.64 4.10 3.94
C SER A 149 -0.21 4.20 4.45
N ILE A 150 0.63 5.02 3.82
CA ILE A 150 2.00 5.32 4.27
C ILE A 150 1.97 5.93 5.69
N TYR A 151 1.07 6.87 5.96
CA TYR A 151 0.93 7.48 7.28
C TYR A 151 0.59 6.44 8.35
N VAL A 152 -0.37 5.54 8.09
CA VAL A 152 -0.74 4.46 9.01
C VAL A 152 0.44 3.52 9.26
N LEU A 153 1.21 3.18 8.23
CA LEU A 153 2.41 2.33 8.36
C LEU A 153 3.52 3.01 9.17
N LEU A 154 3.80 4.29 8.93
CA LEU A 154 4.76 5.05 9.74
C LEU A 154 4.34 5.15 11.20
N LEU A 155 3.03 5.33 11.44
CA LEU A 155 2.47 5.34 12.77
C LEU A 155 2.65 3.97 13.45
N LEU A 156 2.29 2.88 12.76
CA LEU A 156 2.51 1.50 13.22
C LEU A 156 3.99 1.24 13.53
N ARG A 157 4.92 1.79 12.73
CA ARG A 157 6.36 1.65 12.95
C ARG A 157 6.76 2.21 14.29
N ARG A 158 6.38 3.47 14.51
CA ARG A 158 6.69 4.19 15.74
C ARG A 158 6.17 3.43 16.95
N TYR A 159 4.96 2.89 16.85
CA TYR A 159 4.38 2.03 17.89
C TYR A 159 5.22 0.78 18.16
N MET A 160 5.60 0.03 17.14
CA MET A 160 6.40 -1.18 17.32
C MET A 160 7.81 -0.88 17.85
N GLU A 161 8.41 0.25 17.47
CA GLU A 161 9.72 0.68 18.00
C GLU A 161 9.63 1.08 19.49
N GLU A 162 8.58 1.81 19.88
CA GLU A 162 8.33 2.20 21.28
C GLU A 162 8.02 0.96 22.14
N GLU A 163 7.23 0.01 21.63
CA GLU A 163 6.96 -1.27 22.30
C GLU A 163 8.24 -2.11 22.46
N LYS A 164 9.09 -2.18 21.44
CA LYS A 164 10.37 -2.91 21.52
C LYS A 164 11.26 -2.35 22.63
N LYS A 165 11.38 -1.02 22.72
CA LYS A 165 12.15 -0.35 23.79
C LYS A 165 11.58 -0.67 25.17
N HIS A 166 10.26 -0.64 25.32
CA HIS A 166 9.62 -1.00 26.59
C HIS A 166 9.90 -2.46 26.97
N MET A 167 9.79 -3.40 26.02
CA MET A 167 10.08 -4.82 26.26
C MET A 167 11.55 -5.07 26.62
N GLU A 168 12.49 -4.33 26.05
CA GLU A 168 13.91 -4.39 26.42
C GLU A 168 14.14 -3.91 27.86
N VAL A 169 13.48 -2.82 28.26
CA VAL A 169 13.54 -2.30 29.64
C VAL A 169 12.92 -3.30 30.63
N VAL A 170 11.75 -3.85 30.34
CA VAL A 170 11.09 -4.86 31.19
C VAL A 170 11.97 -6.09 31.36
N LYS A 171 12.58 -6.60 30.28
CA LYS A 171 13.52 -7.74 30.36
C LYS A 171 14.73 -7.42 31.23
N LYS A 172 15.29 -6.21 31.14
CA LYS A 172 16.41 -5.77 31.95
C LYS A 172 16.05 -5.65 33.43
N ILE A 173 14.85 -5.16 33.75
CA ILE A 173 14.36 -5.11 35.13
C ILE A 173 14.18 -6.54 35.66
N GLN A 174 13.58 -7.44 34.88
CA GLN A 174 13.41 -8.84 35.27
C GLN A 174 14.75 -9.57 35.49
N SER A 175 15.79 -9.28 34.70
CA SER A 175 17.11 -9.85 34.93
C SER A 175 17.75 -9.34 36.22
N ILE A 176 17.63 -8.04 36.50
CA ILE A 176 18.13 -7.44 37.76
C ILE A 176 17.41 -8.03 38.98
N VAL A 177 16.09 -8.19 38.93
CA VAL A 177 15.31 -8.78 40.03
C VAL A 177 15.72 -10.23 40.29
N LYS A 178 15.97 -11.03 39.24
CA LYS A 178 16.46 -12.41 39.37
C LYS A 178 17.87 -12.50 39.94
N GLU A 179 18.74 -11.54 39.62
CA GLU A 179 20.09 -11.46 40.21
C GLU A 179 20.06 -11.04 41.68
N GLN A 180 19.07 -10.22 42.09
CA GLN A 180 18.89 -9.77 43.48
C GLN A 180 18.14 -10.75 44.38
N SER A 181 17.64 -11.87 43.85
CA SER A 181 17.02 -12.94 44.64
C SER A 181 17.94 -14.16 44.89
N PRO A 182 19.18 -14.04 45.41
CA PRO A 182 20.00 -15.21 45.75
C PRO A 182 19.71 -15.80 47.14
N PHE A 183 18.66 -15.40 47.85
CA PHE A 183 18.32 -15.89 49.19
C PHE A 183 16.88 -16.41 49.30
N GLU A 184 16.58 -17.49 48.57
CA GLU A 184 15.61 -18.49 49.03
C GLU A 184 16.26 -19.87 48.86
N SER A 185 17.11 -20.20 49.84
CA SER A 185 17.55 -21.56 50.15
C SER A 185 17.00 -21.93 51.53
#